data_AF-A0A9E2FTP1-F1
#
_entry.id   AF-A0A9E2FTP1-F1
#
_cell.length_a   1.000
_cell.length_b   1.000
_cell.length_c   1.000
_cell.angle_alpha   90.00
_cell.angle_beta   90.00
_cell.angle_gamma   90.00
#
_symmetry.space_group_name_H-M   'P 1'
#
loop_
_entity.id
_entity.type
_entity.pdbx_description
1 polymer ?
#
loop_
_entity_poly.entity_id
_entity_poly.type
_entity_poly.pdbx_seq_one_letter_code
_entity_poly.pdbx_strand_id
1 'polypeptide(L)'
;MSKIEYMKPNELKKIRNGMGARQQDLAKVLGIPIRTYQNWEQPEESREHRRIPAEIADRVRSLAELKASQGGTGYPVNLIWLQIPLRQAELEALKRKAIFEDKNLSTFIREVILAMI
;
A
#
# COMPACT_ATOMS: atom_id res chain seq x y z
N MET A 1 10.31 -14.83 28.64
CA MET A 1 10.00 -15.62 27.44
C MET A 1 9.71 -14.64 26.30
N SER A 2 10.69 -14.32 25.46
CA SER A 2 10.45 -13.48 24.27
C SER A 2 10.38 -14.42 23.07
N LYS A 3 9.19 -14.63 22.50
CA LYS A 3 9.06 -15.55 21.36
C LYS A 3 7.80 -15.30 20.55
N ILE A 4 7.89 -14.37 19.59
CA ILE A 4 7.48 -14.59 18.18
C ILE A 4 8.35 -13.66 17.30
N GLU A 5 9.33 -14.21 16.59
CA GLU A 5 10.32 -13.47 15.76
C GLU A 5 9.83 -13.18 14.32
N TYR A 6 8.59 -13.55 13.96
CA TYR A 6 8.06 -13.41 12.61
C TYR A 6 6.55 -13.14 12.59
N MET A 7 6.09 -12.39 11.59
CA MET A 7 4.67 -12.09 11.37
C MET A 7 3.94 -13.32 10.80
N LYS A 8 2.76 -13.62 11.33
CA LYS A 8 1.94 -14.75 10.85
C LYS A 8 1.11 -14.37 9.61
N PRO A 9 0.74 -15.32 8.74
CA PRO A 9 -0.10 -15.06 7.56
C PRO A 9 -1.42 -14.32 7.89
N ASN A 10 -2.10 -14.76 8.94
CA ASN A 10 -3.36 -14.15 9.37
C ASN A 10 -3.18 -12.74 9.93
N GLU A 11 -2.03 -12.46 10.55
CA GLU A 11 -1.67 -11.12 11.03
C GLU A 11 -1.42 -10.19 9.84
N LEU A 12 -0.61 -10.61 8.85
CA LEU A 12 -0.37 -9.87 7.61
C LEU A 12 -1.69 -9.55 6.89
N LYS A 13 -2.54 -10.56 6.71
CA LYS A 13 -3.86 -10.42 6.06
C LYS A 13 -4.77 -9.45 6.81
N LYS A 14 -4.78 -9.50 8.14
CA LYS A 14 -5.57 -8.59 8.99
C LYS A 14 -5.07 -7.15 8.85
N ILE A 15 -3.75 -6.93 8.91
CA ILE A 15 -3.15 -5.61 8.73
C ILE A 15 -3.50 -5.05 7.34
N ARG A 16 -3.30 -5.84 6.28
CA ARG A 16 -3.66 -5.46 4.91
C ARG A 16 -5.12 -5.05 4.77
N ASN A 17 -6.03 -5.87 5.30
CA ASN A 17 -7.47 -5.58 5.26
C ASN A 17 -7.81 -4.32 6.05
N GLY A 18 -7.17 -4.10 7.21
CA GLY A 18 -7.33 -2.88 8.00
C GLY A 18 -6.88 -1.61 7.27
N MET A 19 -5.93 -1.73 6.34
CA MET A 19 -5.53 -0.64 5.44
C MET A 19 -6.45 -0.47 4.22
N GLY A 20 -7.37 -1.41 3.97
CA GLY A 20 -8.20 -1.43 2.76
C GLY A 20 -7.41 -1.71 1.46
N ALA A 21 -6.23 -2.33 1.57
CA ALA A 21 -5.33 -2.56 0.43
C ALA A 21 -5.54 -3.94 -0.21
N ARG A 22 -5.34 -4.05 -1.52
CA ARG A 22 -5.25 -5.34 -2.22
C ARG A 22 -3.85 -5.91 -2.04
N GLN A 23 -3.70 -7.23 -2.20
CA GLN A 23 -2.40 -7.90 -2.13
C GLN A 23 -1.41 -7.32 -3.15
N GLN A 24 -1.89 -7.01 -4.36
CA GLN A 24 -1.10 -6.39 -5.42
C GLN A 24 -0.59 -4.99 -5.05
N ASP A 25 -1.36 -4.24 -4.28
CA ASP A 25 -1.01 -2.88 -3.89
C ASP A 25 0.14 -2.90 -2.88
N LEU A 26 0.04 -3.76 -1.86
CA LEU A 26 1.13 -3.93 -0.90
C LEU A 26 2.38 -4.55 -1.53
N ALA A 27 2.24 -5.51 -2.43
CA ALA A 27 3.40 -6.06 -3.15
C ALA A 27 4.17 -4.97 -3.89
N LYS A 28 3.46 -4.04 -4.57
CA LYS A 28 4.06 -2.88 -5.24
C LYS A 28 4.75 -1.94 -4.26
N VAL A 29 4.09 -1.58 -3.16
CA VAL A 29 4.64 -0.68 -2.13
C VAL A 29 5.90 -1.28 -1.49
N LEU A 30 5.90 -2.59 -1.26
CA LEU A 30 7.05 -3.30 -0.69
C LEU A 30 8.17 -3.55 -1.72
N GLY A 31 7.90 -3.36 -3.02
CA GLY A 31 8.86 -3.58 -4.09
C GLY A 31 9.13 -5.07 -4.36
N ILE A 32 8.13 -5.94 -4.15
CA ILE A 32 8.28 -7.39 -4.26
C ILE A 32 7.34 -7.99 -5.31
N PRO A 33 7.67 -9.19 -5.84
CA PRO A 33 6.73 -9.91 -6.70
C PRO A 33 5.43 -10.25 -5.98
N ILE A 34 4.30 -10.11 -6.68
CA ILE A 34 2.97 -10.41 -6.12
C ILE A 34 2.87 -11.84 -5.60
N ARG A 35 3.47 -12.82 -6.30
CA ARG A 35 3.46 -14.22 -5.88
C ARG A 35 4.16 -14.42 -4.54
N THR A 36 5.22 -13.65 -4.27
CA THR A 36 5.92 -13.66 -2.98
C THR A 36 4.98 -13.20 -1.86
N TYR A 37 4.27 -12.09 -2.08
CA TYR A 37 3.30 -11.59 -1.12
C TYR A 37 2.14 -12.58 -0.90
N GLN A 38 1.63 -13.20 -1.96
CA GLN A 38 0.57 -14.21 -1.87
C GLN A 38 1.01 -15.41 -1.03
N ASN A 39 2.23 -15.92 -1.24
CA ASN A 39 2.80 -17.02 -0.49
C ASN A 39 2.96 -16.71 1.01
N TRP A 40 3.11 -15.43 1.38
CA TRP A 40 3.13 -15.00 2.78
C TRP A 40 1.76 -15.01 3.45
N GLU A 41 0.67 -14.76 2.70
CA GLU A 41 -0.70 -14.83 3.22
C GLU A 41 -1.30 -16.24 3.15
N GLN A 42 -0.57 -17.22 2.58
CA GLN A 42 -1.00 -18.62 2.60
C GLN A 42 -1.00 -19.18 4.03
N PRO A 43 -1.96 -20.07 4.38
CA PRO A 43 -1.95 -20.78 5.65
C PRO A 43 -0.63 -21.51 5.89
N GLU A 44 -0.18 -21.62 7.15
CA GLU A 44 1.13 -22.21 7.48
C GLU A 44 1.24 -23.69 7.04
N GLU A 45 0.12 -24.39 6.95
CA GLU A 45 0.00 -25.76 6.45
C GLU A 45 0.11 -25.88 4.91
N SER A 46 0.06 -24.78 4.18
CA SER A 46 0.19 -24.78 2.72
C SER A 46 1.62 -25.08 2.29
N ARG A 47 1.77 -25.93 1.26
CA ARG A 47 3.08 -26.23 0.65
C ARG A 47 3.77 -24.99 0.05
N GLU A 48 2.99 -23.97 -0.27
CA GLU A 48 3.48 -22.72 -0.87
C GLU A 48 3.76 -21.64 0.17
N HIS A 49 3.46 -21.90 1.45
CA HIS A 49 3.67 -20.95 2.53
C HIS A 49 5.15 -20.54 2.62
N ARG A 50 5.35 -19.22 2.77
CA ARG A 50 6.66 -18.63 3.02
C ARG A 50 6.59 -17.78 4.27
N ARG A 51 7.62 -17.87 5.12
CA ARG A 51 7.78 -16.96 6.25
C ARG A 51 8.10 -15.55 5.74
N ILE A 52 7.53 -14.56 6.41
CA ILE A 52 7.78 -13.15 6.13
C ILE A 52 9.11 -12.77 6.79
N PRO A 53 10.08 -12.20 6.07
CA PRO A 53 11.30 -11.65 6.66
C PRO A 53 10.98 -10.56 7.69
N ALA A 54 11.72 -10.51 8.80
CA ALA A 54 11.46 -9.56 9.90
C ALA A 54 11.43 -8.10 9.42
N GLU A 55 12.38 -7.68 8.58
CA GLU A 55 12.43 -6.35 8.00
C GLU A 55 11.15 -5.99 7.22
N ILE A 56 10.59 -6.96 6.47
CA ILE A 56 9.35 -6.73 5.73
C ILE A 56 8.15 -6.65 6.67
N ALA A 57 8.12 -7.48 7.72
CA ALA A 57 7.10 -7.40 8.75
C ALA A 57 7.08 -6.01 9.41
N ASP A 58 8.24 -5.46 9.72
CA ASP A 58 8.36 -4.12 10.33
C ASP A 58 7.94 -3.01 9.37
N ARG A 59 8.29 -3.12 8.08
CA ARG A 59 7.80 -2.20 7.04
C ARG A 59 6.28 -2.24 6.92
N VAL A 60 5.67 -3.43 6.96
CA VAL A 60 4.20 -3.58 6.90
C VAL A 60 3.53 -2.93 8.12
N ARG A 61 4.08 -3.12 9.34
CA ARG A 61 3.56 -2.46 10.55
C ARG A 61 3.67 -0.93 10.45
N SER A 62 4.83 -0.43 10.05
CA SER A 62 5.07 1.00 9.86
C SER A 62 4.08 1.62 8.87
N LEU A 63 3.81 0.93 7.75
CA LEU A 63 2.80 1.36 6.77
C LEU A 63 1.39 1.41 7.37
N ALA A 64 1.03 0.44 8.22
CA ALA A 64 -0.26 0.42 8.89
C ALA A 64 -0.41 1.54 9.92
N GLU A 65 0.64 1.81 10.70
CA GLU A 65 0.67 2.93 11.67
C GLU A 65 0.57 4.27 10.95
N LEU A 66 1.35 4.46 9.88
CA LEU A 66 1.24 5.63 9.01
C LEU A 66 -0.19 5.79 8.49
N LYS A 67 -0.81 4.70 8.02
CA LYS A 67 -2.19 4.75 7.54
C LYS A 67 -3.19 5.13 8.64
N ALA A 68 -3.01 4.61 9.85
CA ALA A 68 -3.86 4.90 11.00
C ALA A 68 -3.74 6.37 11.45
N SER A 69 -2.51 6.91 11.47
CA SER A 69 -2.24 8.30 11.86
C SER A 69 -2.83 9.35 10.90
N GLN A 70 -3.02 8.98 9.62
CA GLN A 70 -3.50 9.87 8.56
C GLN A 70 -5.03 9.95 8.45
N GLY A 71 -5.81 9.40 9.39
CA GLY A 71 -7.25 9.64 9.52
C GLY A 71 -8.08 9.37 8.27
N GLY A 72 -8.15 8.10 7.82
CA GLY A 72 -9.18 7.53 6.92
C GLY A 72 -9.55 8.35 5.65
N THR A 73 -9.08 7.95 4.48
CA THR A 73 -9.87 7.21 3.47
C THR A 73 -8.89 6.51 2.52
N GLY A 74 -9.28 5.37 1.95
CA GLY A 74 -8.38 4.41 1.29
C GLY A 74 -7.41 4.98 0.26
N TYR A 75 -6.31 4.25 0.00
CA TYR A 75 -5.44 4.55 -1.14
C TYR A 75 -6.32 4.66 -2.40
N PRO A 76 -6.24 5.75 -3.17
CA PRO A 76 -6.90 5.77 -4.45
C PRO A 76 -6.27 4.71 -5.35
N VAL A 77 -7.10 3.76 -5.78
CA VAL A 77 -6.76 2.53 -6.51
C VAL A 77 -6.08 2.81 -7.87
N ASN A 78 -5.96 4.08 -8.25
CA ASN A 78 -5.52 4.57 -9.54
C ASN A 78 -4.23 5.41 -9.49
N LEU A 79 -3.52 5.52 -8.35
CA LEU A 79 -2.27 6.32 -8.24
C LEU A 79 -1.15 5.66 -7.45
N ILE A 80 -1.24 4.35 -7.20
CA ILE A 80 -0.31 3.58 -6.36
C ILE A 80 1.15 3.59 -6.89
N TRP A 81 1.36 3.87 -8.18
CA TRP A 81 2.70 4.05 -8.77
C TRP A 81 3.36 5.40 -8.47
N LEU A 82 2.65 6.36 -7.86
CA LEU A 82 3.24 7.65 -7.50
C LEU A 82 3.91 7.66 -6.13
N GLN A 83 3.77 6.59 -5.34
CA GLN A 83 4.30 6.50 -3.97
C GLN A 83 3.88 7.64 -3.02
N ILE A 84 2.89 8.47 -3.40
CA ILE A 84 2.42 9.62 -2.61
C ILE A 84 1.05 9.30 -2.02
N PRO A 85 0.87 9.41 -0.70
CA PRO A 85 -0.44 9.34 -0.07
C PRO A 85 -1.22 10.62 -0.40
N LEU A 86 -2.13 10.57 -1.38
CA LEU A 86 -3.10 11.63 -1.65
C LEU A 86 -4.42 11.31 -0.94
N ARG A 87 -4.97 12.26 -0.19
CA ARG A 87 -6.31 12.14 0.41
C ARG A 87 -7.38 12.12 -0.68
N GLN A 88 -8.53 11.49 -0.45
CA GLN A 88 -9.61 11.43 -1.45
C GLN A 88 -10.08 12.82 -1.89
N ALA A 89 -10.17 13.78 -0.96
CA ALA A 89 -10.53 15.16 -1.28
C ALA A 89 -9.49 15.84 -2.20
N GLU A 90 -8.21 15.58 -1.97
CA GLU A 90 -7.11 16.09 -2.80
C GLU A 90 -7.14 15.46 -4.19
N LEU A 91 -7.41 14.16 -4.27
CA LEU A 91 -7.60 13.48 -5.55
C LEU A 91 -8.77 14.07 -6.34
N GLU A 92 -9.92 14.30 -5.70
CA GLU A 92 -11.07 14.90 -6.38
C GLU A 92 -10.78 16.34 -6.82
N ALA A 93 -10.03 17.11 -6.03
CA ALA A 93 -9.56 18.43 -6.43
C ALA A 93 -8.62 18.36 -7.64
N LEU A 94 -7.69 17.41 -7.67
CA LEU A 94 -6.78 17.18 -8.80
C LEU A 94 -7.51 16.70 -10.04
N LYS A 95 -8.53 15.83 -9.90
CA LYS A 95 -9.41 15.43 -11.01
C LYS A 95 -10.14 16.62 -11.61
N ARG A 96 -10.74 17.46 -10.78
CA ARG A 96 -11.43 18.68 -11.24
C ARG A 96 -10.48 19.61 -11.98
N LYS A 97 -9.27 19.81 -11.46
CA LYS A 97 -8.23 20.63 -12.12
C LYS A 97 -7.72 20.01 -13.42
N ALA A 98 -7.49 18.71 -13.46
CA ALA A 98 -7.07 18.02 -14.69
C ALA A 98 -8.14 18.13 -15.80
N ILE A 99 -9.43 18.01 -15.45
CA ILE A 99 -10.54 18.23 -16.39
C ILE A 99 -10.55 19.68 -16.87
N PHE A 100 -10.37 20.65 -15.97
CA PHE A 100 -10.32 22.07 -16.33
C PHE A 100 -9.16 22.41 -17.26
N GLU A 101 -8.00 21.77 -17.06
CA GLU A 101 -6.81 21.95 -17.90
C GLU A 101 -6.80 21.06 -19.16
N ASP A 102 -7.88 20.30 -19.43
CA ASP A 102 -7.98 19.31 -20.52
C ASP A 102 -6.79 18.34 -20.56
N LYS A 103 -6.31 17.94 -19.38
CA LYS A 103 -5.16 17.06 -19.20
C LYS A 103 -5.59 15.69 -18.71
N ASN A 104 -4.85 14.68 -19.14
CA ASN A 104 -4.92 13.37 -18.51
C ASN A 104 -4.49 13.49 -17.03
N LEU A 105 -5.30 12.95 -16.12
CA LEU A 105 -5.06 13.01 -14.67
C LEU A 105 -3.65 12.54 -14.28
N SER A 106 -3.14 11.49 -14.92
CA SER A 106 -1.82 10.95 -14.59
C SER A 106 -0.68 11.90 -15.01
N THR A 107 -0.83 12.59 -16.14
CA THR A 107 0.11 13.61 -16.61
C THR A 107 0.06 14.83 -15.69
N PHE A 108 -1.14 15.31 -15.40
CA PHE A 108 -1.35 16.47 -14.53
C PHE A 108 -0.76 16.25 -13.13
N ILE A 109 -0.99 15.08 -12.54
CA ILE A 109 -0.46 14.77 -11.22
C ILE A 109 1.08 14.69 -11.25
N ARG A 110 1.69 14.16 -12.32
CA ARG A 110 3.16 14.16 -12.48
C ARG A 110 3.73 15.58 -12.52
N GLU A 111 3.10 16.48 -13.28
CA GLU A 111 3.52 17.88 -13.37
C GLU A 111 3.45 18.57 -12.00
N VAL A 112 2.34 18.40 -11.27
CA VAL A 112 2.17 18.97 -9.93
C VAL A 112 3.22 18.46 -8.96
N ILE A 113 3.52 17.16 -8.98
CA ILE A 113 4.54 16.56 -8.11
C ILE A 113 5.94 17.06 -8.47
N LEU A 114 6.30 17.08 -9.76
CA LEU A 114 7.60 17.56 -10.22
C LEU A 114 7.82 19.04 -9.90
N ALA A 115 6.75 19.84 -9.86
CA ALA A 115 6.83 21.24 -9.46
C ALA A 115 6.99 21.46 -7.94
N MET A 116 6.86 20.41 -7.12
CA MET A 116 6.98 20.47 -5.66
C MET A 116 8.35 19.99 -5.14
N ILE A 117 9.24 19.53 -6.03
CA ILE A 117 10.63 19.10 -5.74
C ILE A 117 11.57 20.17 -6.26
#